data_AF-A0A1F2ETZ7-F1
#
_entry.id   AF-A0A1F2ETZ7-F1
#
_cell.length_a   1.000
_cell.length_b   1.000
_cell.length_c   1.000
_cell.angle_alpha   90.00
_cell.angle_beta   90.00
_cell.angle_gamma   90.00
#
_symmetry.space_group_name_H-M   'P 1'
#
loop_
_entity.id
_entity.type
_entity.pdbx_description
1 polymer ?
#
loop_
_entity_poly.entity_id
_entity_poly.type
_entity_poly.pdbx_seq_one_letter_code
_entity_poly.pdbx_strand_id
1 'polypeptide(L)'
;MAKDAHRTERPAKERLGLDTPVVARRKKYLDFDGDRVGEVAESVARFLGTGKYLAFQTIIVVAWIALNIGGMWWNWDPYPFILLNLAFSTQAAYAAPLILLAQNRQEDRDRASVNEDRRRAAETKADTEFLAREIAGVRAIVGEAVTRDYLRRELDDLTGVLERIEARLYEEDRHPGAHHDDRHPGSPADHDDR
;
A
#
# COMPACT_ATOMS: atom_id res chain seq x y z
N MET A 1 68.55 -10.32 42.47
CA MET A 1 68.03 -11.71 42.49
C MET A 1 66.53 -11.62 42.73
N ALA A 2 65.73 -12.17 41.79
CA ALA A 2 64.26 -12.33 41.78
C ALA A 2 63.40 -11.03 41.88
N LYS A 3 62.72 -10.58 40.81
CA LYS A 3 61.50 -11.11 40.16
C LYS A 3 60.26 -10.90 41.04
N ASP A 4 59.44 -9.90 40.69
CA ASP A 4 57.98 -10.07 40.67
C ASP A 4 57.32 -9.14 39.66
N ALA A 5 56.51 -9.77 38.81
CA ALA A 5 55.88 -9.21 37.64
C ALA A 5 54.53 -8.60 38.01
N HIS A 6 54.41 -7.29 37.96
CA HIS A 6 53.09 -6.65 37.96
C HIS A 6 52.45 -6.80 36.57
N ARG A 7 51.65 -7.86 36.46
CA ARG A 7 50.66 -8.10 35.41
C ARG A 7 49.73 -6.89 35.31
N THR A 8 49.85 -6.14 34.22
CA THR A 8 48.92 -5.07 33.84
C THR A 8 47.65 -5.74 33.31
N GLU A 9 46.63 -5.85 34.17
CA GLU A 9 45.29 -6.18 33.72
C GLU A 9 44.75 -5.00 32.88
N ARG A 10 44.40 -5.28 31.63
CA ARG A 10 43.68 -4.32 30.78
C ARG A 10 42.19 -4.41 31.13
N PRO A 11 41.55 -3.38 31.71
CA PRO A 11 40.12 -3.40 31.86
C PRO A 11 39.44 -3.29 30.50
N ALA A 12 38.42 -4.13 30.34
CA ALA A 12 37.70 -4.41 29.13
C ALA A 12 36.82 -3.24 28.67
N LYS A 13 36.86 -2.98 27.36
CA LYS A 13 35.75 -2.63 26.47
C LYS A 13 34.58 -1.90 27.15
N GLU A 14 34.71 -0.58 27.21
CA GLU A 14 33.59 0.34 27.33
C GLU A 14 32.73 0.21 26.06
N ARG A 15 31.68 -0.59 26.15
CA ARG A 15 30.64 -0.69 25.13
C ARG A 15 29.92 0.65 25.08
N LEU A 16 30.35 1.53 24.17
CA LEU A 16 29.57 2.71 23.76
C LEU A 16 28.25 2.23 23.13
N GLY A 17 27.25 2.02 23.98
CA GLY A 17 25.85 2.06 23.56
C GLY A 17 25.44 3.51 23.46
N LEU A 18 25.54 4.09 22.26
CA LEU A 18 25.01 5.41 21.94
C LEU A 18 24.10 5.33 20.70
N ASP A 19 23.09 4.46 20.79
CA ASP A 19 21.93 4.49 19.90
C ASP A 19 20.81 5.27 20.59
N THR A 20 20.94 6.59 20.63
CA THR A 20 19.81 7.46 20.92
C THR A 20 19.55 8.30 19.68
N PRO A 21 18.44 8.10 18.96
CA PRO A 21 18.12 8.96 17.83
C PRO A 21 17.96 10.38 18.36
N VAL A 22 18.86 11.26 17.92
CA VAL A 22 18.78 12.69 18.21
C VAL A 22 17.53 13.20 17.49
N VAL A 23 16.41 13.24 18.21
CA VAL A 23 15.20 13.95 17.79
C VAL A 23 15.60 15.41 17.59
N ALA A 24 15.87 15.76 16.34
CA ALA A 24 16.14 17.10 15.90
C ALA A 24 14.99 17.99 16.38
N ARG A 25 15.29 18.83 17.38
CA ARG A 25 14.35 19.79 17.95
C ARG A 25 13.87 20.68 16.80
N ARG A 26 12.66 20.40 16.30
CA ARG A 26 12.00 21.17 15.25
C ARG A 26 12.01 22.63 15.68
N LYS A 27 12.83 23.46 15.00
CA LYS A 27 12.86 24.91 15.22
C LYS A 27 11.45 25.41 14.96
N LYS A 28 10.80 25.90 16.02
CA LYS A 28 9.49 26.53 15.96
C LYS A 28 9.70 27.89 15.29
N TYR A 29 9.71 27.90 13.96
CA TYR A 29 9.53 29.13 13.20
C TYR A 29 8.15 29.67 13.56
N LEU A 30 8.11 30.99 13.79
CA LEU A 30 6.93 31.78 14.16
C LEU A 30 5.61 31.12 13.79
N ASP A 31 4.88 30.71 14.82
CA ASP A 31 3.50 30.27 14.74
C ASP A 31 2.64 31.52 14.49
N PHE A 32 2.76 32.10 13.29
CA PHE A 32 1.82 33.07 12.79
C PHE A 32 0.53 32.31 12.50
N ASP A 33 -0.36 32.28 13.50
CA ASP A 33 -1.77 31.86 13.48
C ASP A 33 -2.20 31.25 12.13
N GLY A 34 -1.73 30.01 11.89
CA GLY A 34 -1.79 29.37 10.57
C GLY A 34 -3.22 29.15 10.09
N ASP A 35 -4.15 29.11 11.05
CA ASP A 35 -5.58 28.91 10.90
C ASP A 35 -6.26 30.16 10.33
N ARG A 36 -6.02 31.35 10.89
CA ARG A 36 -6.63 32.60 10.39
C ARG A 36 -6.17 32.95 8.98
N VAL A 37 -4.87 32.75 8.71
CA VAL A 37 -4.32 32.94 7.37
C VAL A 37 -4.82 31.84 6.42
N GLY A 38 -5.10 30.64 6.93
CA GLY A 38 -5.67 29.53 6.16
C GLY A 38 -7.08 29.83 5.65
N GLU A 39 -7.96 30.32 6.53
CA GLU A 39 -9.33 30.73 6.20
C GLU A 39 -9.35 31.88 5.18
N VAL A 40 -8.48 32.88 5.35
CA VAL A 40 -8.34 33.99 4.40
C VAL A 40 -7.85 33.48 3.05
N ALA A 41 -6.86 32.59 3.03
CA ALA A 41 -6.34 32.00 1.79
C ALA A 41 -7.41 31.16 1.05
N GLU A 42 -8.24 30.41 1.78
CA GLU A 42 -9.34 29.65 1.20
C GLU A 42 -10.44 30.55 0.62
N SER A 43 -10.75 31.66 1.31
CA SER A 43 -11.66 32.69 0.79
C SER A 43 -11.10 33.35 -0.47
N VAL A 44 -9.82 33.73 -0.47
CA VAL A 44 -9.13 34.33 -1.62
C VAL A 44 -9.04 33.35 -2.78
N ALA A 45 -8.76 32.07 -2.54
CA ALA A 45 -8.70 31.04 -3.58
C ALA A 45 -10.08 30.85 -4.24
N ARG A 46 -11.16 30.78 -3.46
CA ARG A 46 -12.53 30.71 -4.00
C ARG A 46 -12.92 31.97 -4.78
N PHE A 47 -12.45 33.14 -4.32
CA PHE A 47 -12.71 34.42 -4.97
C PHE A 47 -11.95 34.58 -6.29
N LEU A 48 -10.66 34.20 -6.34
CA LEU A 48 -9.82 34.27 -7.54
C LEU A 48 -10.14 33.16 -8.56
N GLY A 49 -10.55 31.97 -8.09
CA GLY A 49 -10.94 30.85 -8.96
C GLY A 49 -12.29 31.03 -9.65
N THR A 50 -13.13 31.93 -9.14
CA THR A 50 -14.39 32.31 -9.79
C THR A 50 -14.13 33.53 -10.67
N GLY A 51 -14.47 33.50 -11.97
CA GLY A 51 -14.28 34.63 -12.91
C GLY A 51 -14.91 35.98 -12.50
N LYS A 52 -15.61 36.02 -11.36
CA LYS A 52 -16.10 37.19 -10.64
C LYS A 52 -14.99 38.22 -10.32
N TYR A 53 -13.78 37.80 -9.94
CA TYR A 53 -12.70 38.75 -9.66
C TYR A 53 -12.34 39.58 -10.89
N LEU A 54 -12.16 38.91 -12.03
CA LEU A 54 -11.85 39.56 -13.30
C LEU A 54 -12.98 40.52 -13.73
N ALA A 55 -14.24 40.09 -13.57
CA ALA A 55 -15.39 40.94 -13.88
C ALA A 55 -15.43 42.21 -13.01
N PHE A 56 -15.24 42.08 -11.69
CA PHE A 56 -15.21 43.21 -10.77
C PHE A 56 -14.05 44.17 -11.06
N GLN A 57 -12.84 43.62 -11.30
CA GLN A 57 -11.66 44.42 -11.63
C GLN A 57 -11.84 45.17 -12.96
N THR A 58 -12.46 44.55 -13.96
CA THR A 58 -12.80 45.20 -15.24
C THR A 58 -13.79 46.34 -15.03
N ILE A 59 -14.84 46.15 -14.23
CA ILE A 59 -15.82 47.19 -13.93
C ILE A 59 -15.16 48.40 -13.28
N ILE A 60 -14.26 48.18 -12.31
CA ILE A 60 -13.53 49.28 -11.67
C ILE A 60 -12.69 50.06 -12.68
N VAL A 61 -11.94 49.36 -13.54
CA VAL A 61 -11.10 50.01 -14.57
C VAL A 61 -11.97 50.83 -15.52
N VAL A 62 -13.07 50.26 -16.02
CA VAL A 62 -14.00 50.95 -16.92
C VAL A 62 -14.65 52.16 -16.25
N ALA A 63 -15.10 52.01 -14.99
CA ALA A 63 -15.67 53.12 -14.22
C ALA A 63 -14.65 54.24 -13.99
N TRP A 64 -13.39 53.89 -13.73
CA TRP A 64 -12.31 54.86 -13.54
C TRP A 64 -12.00 55.63 -14.84
N ILE A 65 -11.93 54.92 -15.97
CA ILE A 65 -11.79 55.53 -17.30
C ILE A 65 -12.97 56.47 -17.59
N ALA A 66 -14.21 56.02 -17.32
CA ALA A 66 -15.40 56.83 -17.53
C ALA A 66 -15.44 58.08 -16.64
N LEU A 67 -15.07 57.97 -15.36
CA LEU A 67 -14.97 59.09 -14.43
C LEU A 67 -13.89 60.08 -14.89
N ASN A 68 -12.76 59.59 -15.38
CA ASN A 68 -11.67 60.43 -15.89
C ASN A 68 -12.12 61.23 -17.13
N ILE A 69 -12.80 60.58 -18.08
CA ILE A 69 -13.37 61.25 -19.27
C ILE A 69 -14.46 62.27 -18.87
N GLY A 70 -15.31 61.94 -17.89
CA GLY A 70 -16.36 62.83 -17.38
C GLY A 70 -15.84 64.00 -16.52
N GLY A 71 -14.67 63.85 -15.90
CA GLY A 71 -13.99 64.85 -15.07
C GLY A 71 -13.30 65.98 -15.86
N MET A 72 -13.63 66.14 -17.15
CA MET A 72 -13.03 67.11 -18.07
C MET A 72 -13.17 68.58 -17.61
N TRP A 73 -14.10 68.90 -16.71
CA TRP A 73 -14.20 70.23 -16.11
C TRP A 73 -13.14 70.55 -15.05
N TRP A 74 -12.48 69.53 -14.47
CA TRP A 74 -11.48 69.70 -13.41
C TRP A 74 -10.08 69.20 -13.75
N ASN A 75 -9.85 68.62 -14.94
CA ASN A 75 -8.54 68.07 -15.37
C ASN A 75 -7.90 67.14 -14.32
N TRP A 76 -8.69 66.27 -13.69
CA TRP A 76 -8.24 65.48 -12.53
C TRP A 76 -7.08 64.51 -12.87
N ASP A 77 -6.93 64.06 -14.12
CA ASP A 77 -5.73 63.33 -14.59
C ASP A 77 -5.66 63.35 -16.15
N PRO A 78 -5.01 64.35 -16.77
CA PRO A 78 -4.88 64.50 -18.22
C PRO A 78 -4.04 63.39 -18.87
N TYR A 79 -4.20 63.17 -20.18
CA TYR A 79 -3.42 62.20 -20.95
C TYR A 79 -1.90 62.41 -20.72
N PRO A 80 -1.13 61.39 -20.26
CA PRO A 80 -1.37 59.95 -20.24
C PRO A 80 -1.61 59.40 -18.82
N PHE A 81 -2.82 59.55 -18.28
CA PHE A 81 -3.36 58.89 -17.05
C PHE A 81 -2.31 58.42 -16.03
N ILE A 82 -1.53 59.36 -15.47
CA ILE A 82 -0.33 59.02 -14.68
C ILE A 82 -0.73 58.33 -13.37
N LEU A 83 -1.88 58.70 -12.81
CA LEU A 83 -2.38 58.16 -11.55
C LEU A 83 -2.89 56.72 -11.73
N LEU A 84 -3.55 56.44 -12.85
CA LEU A 84 -4.00 55.08 -13.18
C LEU A 84 -2.80 54.14 -13.36
N ASN A 85 -1.78 54.60 -14.08
CA ASN A 85 -0.57 53.82 -14.29
C ASN A 85 0.19 53.59 -12.97
N LEU A 86 0.28 54.60 -12.10
CA LEU A 86 0.91 54.47 -10.78
C LEU A 86 0.15 53.48 -9.88
N ALA A 87 -1.18 53.52 -9.89
CA ALA A 87 -2.02 52.61 -9.14
C ALA A 87 -1.83 51.16 -9.61
N PHE A 88 -1.86 50.91 -10.93
CA PHE A 88 -1.63 49.58 -11.49
C PHE A 88 -0.21 49.07 -11.22
N SER A 89 0.79 49.95 -11.30
CA SER A 89 2.18 49.60 -10.98
C SER A 89 2.34 49.17 -9.53
N THR A 90 1.68 49.87 -8.61
CA THR A 90 1.67 49.53 -7.19
C THR A 90 0.86 48.24 -6.92
N GLN A 91 -0.26 48.04 -7.62
CA GLN A 91 -1.05 46.82 -7.56
C GLN A 91 -0.22 45.60 -7.96
N ALA A 92 0.50 45.68 -9.08
CA ALA A 92 1.39 44.61 -9.53
C ALA A 92 2.54 44.35 -8.54
N ALA A 93 3.14 45.43 -8.00
CA ALA A 93 4.23 45.32 -7.03
C ALA A 93 3.80 44.61 -5.72
N TYR A 94 2.58 44.85 -5.23
CA TYR A 94 2.06 44.17 -4.04
C TYR A 94 1.50 42.76 -4.33
N ALA A 95 1.12 42.47 -5.58
CA ALA A 95 0.68 41.13 -5.96
C ALA A 95 1.79 40.09 -5.84
N ALA A 96 3.03 40.42 -6.23
CA ALA A 96 4.18 39.51 -6.18
C ALA A 96 4.43 38.86 -4.80
N PRO A 97 4.53 39.62 -3.67
CA PRO A 97 4.72 39.02 -2.36
C PRO A 97 3.50 38.23 -1.86
N LEU A 98 2.28 38.66 -2.22
CA LEU A 98 1.05 37.90 -1.89
C LEU A 98 1.02 36.54 -2.58
N ILE A 99 1.38 36.51 -3.87
CA ILE A 99 1.48 35.29 -4.66
C ILE A 99 2.57 34.37 -4.07
N LEU A 100 3.74 34.92 -3.70
CA LEU A 100 4.80 34.14 -3.05
C LEU A 100 4.35 33.50 -1.73
N LEU A 101 3.58 34.22 -0.90
CA LEU A 101 3.02 33.67 0.33
C LEU A 101 1.99 32.58 0.06
N ALA A 102 1.15 32.76 -0.97
CA ALA A 102 0.19 31.75 -1.39
C ALA A 102 0.90 30.49 -1.93
N GLN A 103 1.96 30.66 -2.72
CA GLN A 103 2.76 29.59 -3.30
C GLN A 103 3.52 28.81 -2.24
N ASN A 104 4.20 29.47 -1.29
CA ASN A 104 4.90 28.78 -0.19
C ASN A 104 3.95 27.85 0.59
N ARG A 105 2.69 28.29 0.82
CA ARG A 105 1.70 27.45 1.51
C ARG A 105 1.17 26.30 0.64
N GLN A 106 1.05 26.50 -0.68
CA GLN A 106 0.72 25.40 -1.59
C GLN A 106 1.84 24.36 -1.58
N GLU A 107 3.10 24.79 -1.71
CA GLU A 107 4.26 23.89 -1.63
C GLU A 107 4.34 23.13 -0.31
N ASP A 108 4.03 23.78 0.82
CA ASP A 108 4.02 23.11 2.12
C ASP A 108 2.92 22.04 2.23
N ARG A 109 1.71 22.30 1.69
CA ARG A 109 0.64 21.30 1.62
C ARG A 109 1.00 20.16 0.67
N ASP A 110 1.56 20.48 -0.49
CA ASP A 110 1.99 19.50 -1.48
C ASP A 110 3.13 18.61 -0.95
N ARG A 111 4.05 19.18 -0.16
CA ARG A 111 5.07 18.40 0.55
C ARG A 111 4.46 17.49 1.60
N ALA A 112 3.45 17.95 2.35
CA ALA A 112 2.78 17.14 3.34
C ALA A 112 2.05 15.95 2.70
N SER A 113 1.31 16.18 1.61
CA SER A 113 0.61 15.11 0.88
C SER A 113 1.59 14.10 0.28
N VAL A 114 2.68 14.55 -0.34
CA VAL A 114 3.72 13.66 -0.90
C VAL A 114 4.37 12.79 0.19
N ASN A 115 4.60 13.35 1.38
CA ASN A 115 5.17 12.58 2.49
C ASN A 115 4.19 11.53 3.02
N GLU A 116 2.90 11.87 3.10
CA GLU A 116 1.87 10.92 3.50
C GLU A 116 1.71 9.79 2.49
N ASP A 117 1.69 10.11 1.20
CA ASP A 117 1.63 9.13 0.11
C ASP A 117 2.84 8.19 0.13
N ARG A 118 4.04 8.72 0.37
CA ARG A 118 5.25 7.89 0.54
C ARG A 118 5.13 6.95 1.73
N ARG A 119 4.57 7.41 2.85
CA ARG A 119 4.37 6.57 4.04
C ARG A 119 3.36 5.46 3.75
N ARG A 120 2.22 5.80 3.16
CA ARG A 120 1.18 4.83 2.75
C ARG A 120 1.72 3.81 1.75
N ALA A 121 2.53 4.23 0.79
CA ALA A 121 3.16 3.34 -0.17
C ALA A 121 4.15 2.38 0.50
N ALA A 122 4.93 2.85 1.48
CA ALA A 122 5.82 1.99 2.26
C ALA A 122 5.06 0.98 3.11
N GLU A 123 3.99 1.39 3.78
CA GLU A 123 3.08 0.51 4.55
C GLU A 123 2.45 -0.54 3.64
N THR A 124 1.85 -0.14 2.51
CA THR A 124 1.24 -1.05 1.54
C THR A 124 2.23 -2.06 0.98
N LYS A 125 3.47 -1.62 0.72
CA LYS A 125 4.54 -2.50 0.26
C LYS A 125 4.89 -3.54 1.33
N ALA A 126 5.04 -3.13 2.59
CA ALA A 126 5.34 -4.03 3.69
C ALA A 126 4.22 -5.06 3.91
N ASP A 127 2.95 -4.62 3.87
CA ASP A 127 1.79 -5.51 3.97
C ASP A 127 1.75 -6.52 2.82
N THR A 128 2.08 -6.09 1.60
CA THR A 128 2.14 -6.98 0.44
C THR A 128 3.27 -8.01 0.57
N GLU A 129 4.45 -7.58 1.01
CA GLU A 129 5.59 -8.50 1.26
C GLU A 129 5.28 -9.50 2.38
N PHE A 130 4.58 -9.05 3.42
CA PHE A 130 4.12 -9.90 4.51
C PHE A 130 3.12 -10.95 4.00
N LEU A 131 2.05 -10.52 3.32
CA LEU A 131 1.06 -11.42 2.75
C LEU A 131 1.68 -12.41 1.75
N ALA A 132 2.62 -11.97 0.91
CA ALA A 132 3.32 -12.85 -0.01
C ALA A 132 4.14 -13.94 0.73
N ARG A 133 4.81 -13.57 1.83
CA ARG A 133 5.57 -14.51 2.66
C ARG A 133 4.64 -15.49 3.40
N GLU A 134 3.54 -15.00 3.95
CA GLU A 134 2.52 -15.84 4.61
C GLU A 134 1.93 -16.84 3.61
N ILE A 135 1.53 -16.40 2.42
CA ILE A 135 0.99 -17.28 1.37
C ILE A 135 2.03 -18.30 0.92
N ALA A 136 3.30 -17.90 0.76
CA ALA A 136 4.37 -18.83 0.42
C ALA A 136 4.56 -19.91 1.50
N GLY A 137 4.51 -19.52 2.78
CA GLY A 137 4.56 -20.45 3.91
C GLY A 137 3.38 -21.41 3.93
N VAL A 138 2.16 -20.90 3.82
CA VAL A 138 0.93 -21.71 3.77
C VAL A 138 0.97 -22.68 2.58
N ARG A 139 1.40 -22.22 1.40
CA ARG A 139 1.51 -23.05 0.20
C ARG A 139 2.53 -24.18 0.38
N ALA A 140 3.65 -23.94 1.05
CA ALA A 140 4.66 -24.96 1.32
C ALA A 140 4.08 -26.08 2.22
N ILE A 141 3.41 -25.70 3.31
CA ILE A 141 2.79 -26.65 4.24
C ILE A 141 1.69 -27.49 3.55
N VAL A 142 0.80 -26.83 2.81
CA VAL A 142 -0.28 -27.51 2.08
C VAL A 142 0.29 -28.41 0.98
N GLY A 143 1.33 -27.96 0.26
CA GLY A 143 1.97 -28.75 -0.79
C GLY A 143 2.60 -30.04 -0.27
N GLU A 144 3.31 -29.98 0.86
CA GLU A 144 3.92 -31.16 1.48
C GLU A 144 2.88 -32.18 1.97
N ALA A 145 1.82 -31.71 2.64
CA ALA A 145 0.75 -32.56 3.14
C ALA A 145 -0.01 -33.28 2.01
N VAL A 146 -0.42 -32.54 0.98
CA VAL A 146 -1.15 -33.10 -0.17
C VAL A 146 -0.31 -34.14 -0.91
N THR A 147 0.99 -33.87 -1.09
CA THR A 147 1.91 -34.80 -1.77
C THR A 147 2.06 -36.10 -0.98
N ARG A 148 2.22 -36.00 0.35
CA ARG A 148 2.34 -37.16 1.23
C ARG A 148 1.07 -38.01 1.25
N ASP A 149 -0.10 -37.39 1.37
CA ASP A 149 -1.38 -38.11 1.43
C ASP A 149 -1.75 -38.76 0.09
N TYR A 150 -1.34 -38.15 -1.03
CA TYR A 150 -1.47 -38.75 -2.36
C TYR A 150 -0.56 -39.96 -2.52
N LEU A 151 0.74 -39.79 -2.22
CA LEU A 151 1.73 -40.89 -2.28
C LEU A 151 1.32 -42.07 -1.41
N ARG A 152 0.80 -41.83 -0.20
CA ARG A 152 0.30 -42.88 0.68
C ARG A 152 -0.89 -43.62 0.07
N ARG A 153 -1.88 -42.89 -0.46
CA ARG A 153 -3.06 -43.51 -1.07
C ARG A 153 -2.69 -44.36 -2.28
N GLU A 154 -1.80 -43.88 -3.12
CA GLU A 154 -1.34 -44.65 -4.29
C GLU A 154 -0.57 -45.90 -3.88
N LEU A 155 0.29 -45.81 -2.85
CA LEU A 155 0.99 -46.98 -2.31
C LEU A 155 0.01 -47.99 -1.71
N ASP A 156 -0.98 -47.55 -0.93
CA ASP A 156 -2.00 -48.44 -0.35
C ASP A 156 -2.83 -49.12 -1.45
N ASP A 157 -3.19 -48.41 -2.51
CA ASP A 157 -3.95 -48.98 -3.64
C ASP A 157 -3.11 -50.03 -4.38
N LEU A 158 -1.84 -49.74 -4.67
CA LEU A 158 -0.90 -50.70 -5.26
C LEU A 158 -0.70 -51.94 -4.37
N THR A 159 -0.56 -51.74 -3.06
CA THR A 159 -0.45 -52.85 -2.09
C THR A 159 -1.72 -53.70 -2.08
N GLY A 160 -2.90 -53.07 -2.08
CA GLY A 160 -4.18 -53.79 -2.13
C GLY A 160 -4.38 -54.58 -3.43
N VAL A 161 -3.90 -54.07 -4.57
CA VAL A 161 -3.92 -54.80 -5.83
C VAL A 161 -2.99 -56.02 -5.80
N LEU A 162 -1.79 -55.89 -5.23
CA LEU A 162 -0.85 -57.00 -5.07
C LEU A 162 -1.43 -58.10 -4.16
N GLU A 163 -2.00 -57.74 -3.01
CA GLU A 163 -2.68 -58.67 -2.10
C GLU A 163 -3.81 -59.43 -2.81
N ARG A 164 -4.58 -58.74 -3.65
CA ARG A 164 -5.67 -59.37 -4.43
C ARG A 164 -5.15 -60.36 -5.47
N ILE A 165 -4.02 -60.07 -6.11
CA ILE A 165 -3.37 -60.98 -7.06
C ILE A 165 -2.79 -62.18 -6.32
N GLU A 166 -2.11 -61.96 -5.19
CA GLU A 166 -1.58 -63.02 -4.33
C GLU A 166 -2.70 -63.94 -3.85
N ALA A 167 -3.82 -63.40 -3.36
CA ALA A 167 -4.98 -64.19 -2.94
C ALA A 167 -5.55 -65.06 -4.08
N ARG A 168 -5.66 -64.51 -5.30
CA ARG A 168 -6.07 -65.26 -6.50
C ARG A 168 -5.10 -66.40 -6.83
N LEU A 169 -3.79 -66.14 -6.77
CA LEU A 169 -2.77 -67.15 -7.03
C LEU A 169 -2.80 -68.26 -5.97
N TYR A 170 -2.98 -67.92 -4.69
CA TYR A 170 -3.17 -68.90 -3.61
C TYR A 170 -4.47 -69.72 -3.74
N GLU A 171 -5.57 -69.12 -4.21
CA GLU A 171 -6.82 -69.84 -4.49
C GLU A 171 -6.65 -70.82 -5.67
N GLU A 172 -5.94 -70.41 -6.72
CA GLU A 172 -5.71 -71.24 -7.90
C GLU A 172 -4.77 -72.42 -7.60
N ASP A 173 -3.75 -72.22 -6.77
CA ASP A 173 -2.81 -73.27 -6.36
C ASP A 173 -3.42 -74.29 -5.37
N ARG A 174 -4.52 -73.93 -4.68
CA ARG A 174 -5.23 -74.84 -3.76
C ARG A 174 -6.21 -75.79 -4.45
N HIS A 175 -6.49 -75.62 -5.74
CA HIS A 175 -7.47 -76.43 -6.47
C HIS A 175 -6.93 -77.09 -7.77
N PRO A 176 -5.89 -77.95 -7.70
CA PRO A 176 -5.58 -78.85 -8.79
C PRO A 176 -6.60 -80.01 -8.78
N GLY A 177 -7.71 -79.85 -9.52
CA GLY A 177 -8.48 -80.99 -10.02
C GLY A 177 -9.62 -81.54 -9.15
N ALA A 178 -10.58 -80.71 -8.74
CA ALA A 178 -11.91 -81.25 -8.44
C ALA A 178 -12.66 -81.48 -9.75
N HIS A 179 -12.46 -82.67 -10.33
CA HIS A 179 -13.40 -83.26 -11.27
C HIS A 179 -14.78 -83.31 -10.59
N HIS A 180 -15.71 -82.49 -11.09
CA HIS A 180 -17.14 -82.70 -10.89
C HIS A 180 -17.51 -83.96 -11.71
N ASP A 181 -17.41 -85.14 -11.08
CA ASP A 181 -18.07 -86.37 -11.54
C ASP A 181 -19.50 -86.33 -10.99
N ASP A 182 -20.42 -85.78 -11.78
CA ASP A 182 -21.86 -85.81 -11.50
C ASP A 182 -22.39 -87.23 -11.72
N ARG A 183 -22.04 -88.16 -10.82
CA ARG A 183 -22.69 -89.46 -10.72
C ARG A 183 -23.66 -89.47 -9.55
N HIS A 184 -24.91 -89.17 -9.90
CA HIS A 184 -26.10 -89.38 -9.09
C HIS A 184 -26.34 -90.90 -8.92
N PRO A 185 -26.24 -91.49 -7.72
CA PRO A 185 -26.69 -92.85 -7.49
C PRO A 185 -28.20 -92.83 -7.21
N GLY A 186 -28.94 -93.65 -7.95
CA GLY A 186 -30.38 -93.76 -7.82
C GLY A 186 -30.83 -94.45 -6.53
N SER A 187 -32.11 -94.28 -6.21
CA SER A 187 -32.90 -95.26 -5.45
C SER A 187 -34.40 -94.94 -5.52
N PRO A 188 -35.28 -95.93 -5.25
CA PRO A 188 -36.26 -96.38 -6.24
C PRO A 188 -37.70 -96.32 -5.71
N ALA A 189 -38.68 -96.43 -6.62
CA ALA A 189 -40.03 -96.99 -6.40
C ALA A 189 -40.80 -96.81 -7.71
N ASP A 190 -41.31 -97.84 -8.39
CA ASP A 190 -42.37 -98.78 -8.03
C ASP A 190 -43.62 -98.45 -8.85
N HIS A 191 -44.33 -99.50 -9.26
CA HIS A 191 -45.68 -99.53 -9.84
C HIS A 191 -45.89 -98.98 -11.26
N ASP A 192 -46.76 -99.53 -12.10
CA ASP A 192 -47.54 -100.77 -12.14
C ASP A 192 -48.27 -100.77 -13.51
N ASP A 193 -48.58 -101.97 -13.99
CA ASP A 193 -49.72 -102.35 -14.84
C ASP A 193 -50.03 -101.66 -16.20
N ARG A 194 -49.98 -102.54 -17.22
CA ARG A 194 -50.91 -102.75 -18.36
C ARG A 194 -50.79 -101.95 -19.66
#